data_AF-A0A2S7IF46-F1
#
_entry.id   AF-A0A2S7IF46-F1
#
_cell.length_a   1.000
_cell.length_b   1.000
_cell.length_c   1.000
_cell.angle_alpha   90.00
_cell.angle_beta   90.00
_cell.angle_gamma   90.00
#
_symmetry.space_group_name_H-M   'P 1'
#
loop_
_entity.id
_entity.type
_entity.pdbx_description
1 polymer ?
#
loop_
_entity_poly.entity_id
_entity_poly.type
_entity_poly.pdbx_seq_one_letter_code
_entity_poly.pdbx_strand_id
1 'polypeptide(L)'
;MKILAENDEILAFLVDEHSLISSTVNSLLIKGASNGITIEVTFSLMYSSQIDKLVLVFENVTAYAFNHDSDNAFYNVESYKLLAVQQGYYLSLDPYDECEKVDERDNDFVIASRVKAYSLTVI
;
A
#
# COMPACT_ATOMS: atom_id res chain seq x y z
N MET A 1 3.66 15.78 -5.49
CA MET A 1 3.62 14.84 -4.36
C MET A 1 4.54 15.36 -3.27
N LYS A 2 4.07 15.43 -2.02
CA LYS A 2 4.88 15.74 -0.85
C LYS A 2 5.12 14.45 -0.07
N ILE A 3 6.37 14.15 0.29
CA ILE A 3 6.68 12.96 1.11
C ILE A 3 6.11 13.15 2.53
N LEU A 4 5.53 12.08 3.07
CA LEU A 4 4.91 12.03 4.39
C LEU A 4 5.69 11.14 5.36
N ALA A 5 6.11 9.97 4.87
CA ALA A 5 6.87 8.98 5.62
C ALA A 5 7.60 8.05 4.66
N GLU A 6 8.66 7.40 5.12
CA GLU A 6 9.35 6.34 4.38
C GLU A 6 9.74 5.17 5.28
N ASN A 7 9.77 3.97 4.68
CA ASN A 7 10.29 2.76 5.34
C ASN A 7 9.59 2.50 6.69
N ASP A 8 10.35 2.32 7.77
CA ASP A 8 9.81 2.04 9.11
C ASP A 8 8.87 3.15 9.63
N GLU A 9 9.05 4.40 9.17
CA GLU A 9 8.16 5.51 9.55
C GLU A 9 6.74 5.27 9.05
N ILE A 10 6.54 4.49 7.98
CA ILE A 10 5.20 4.19 7.45
C ILE A 10 4.38 3.37 8.43
N LEU A 11 5.01 2.45 9.19
CA LEU A 11 4.31 1.61 10.16
C LEU A 11 3.65 2.46 11.24
N ALA A 12 4.34 3.50 11.70
CA ALA A 12 3.80 4.45 12.68
C ALA A 12 2.90 5.50 12.03
N PHE A 13 3.07 5.79 10.73
CA PHE A 13 2.27 6.76 10.01
C PHE A 13 0.87 6.25 9.71
N LEU A 14 0.70 5.00 9.28
CA LEU A 14 -0.59 4.43 8.84
C LEU A 14 -1.48 3.93 9.99
N VAL A 15 -1.53 4.68 11.08
CA VAL A 15 -2.42 4.45 12.21
C VAL A 15 -3.43 5.59 12.32
N ASP A 16 -4.47 5.39 13.13
CA ASP A 16 -5.51 6.39 13.41
C ASP A 16 -6.08 7.05 12.14
N GLU A 17 -5.89 8.36 11.96
CA GLU A 17 -6.48 9.15 10.86
C GLU A 17 -5.87 8.85 9.48
N HIS A 18 -4.73 8.16 9.42
CA HIS A 18 -4.06 7.76 8.18
C HIS A 18 -4.17 6.25 7.93
N SER A 19 -4.94 5.53 8.74
CA SER A 19 -5.22 4.12 8.53
C SER A 19 -5.79 3.88 7.13
N LEU A 20 -5.37 2.79 6.50
CA LEU A 20 -5.94 2.36 5.22
C LEU A 20 -7.31 1.72 5.39
N ILE A 21 -7.74 1.36 6.61
CA ILE A 21 -9.07 0.79 6.83
C ILE A 21 -10.15 1.77 6.37
N SER A 22 -11.11 1.25 5.61
CA SER A 22 -12.19 2.00 4.95
C SER A 22 -11.72 3.03 3.91
N SER A 23 -10.43 3.05 3.55
CA SER A 23 -9.95 3.82 2.40
C SER A 23 -10.36 3.14 1.09
N THR A 24 -10.47 3.91 0.02
CA THR A 24 -10.75 3.37 -1.32
C THR A 24 -9.47 3.31 -2.14
N VAL A 25 -9.13 2.14 -2.69
CA VAL A 25 -8.04 2.02 -3.67
C VAL A 25 -8.49 2.68 -4.97
N ASN A 26 -7.81 3.72 -5.44
CA ASN A 26 -8.19 4.44 -6.67
C ASN A 26 -7.36 4.04 -7.90
N SER A 27 -6.14 3.57 -7.69
CA SER A 27 -5.26 3.19 -8.79
C SER A 27 -4.17 2.25 -8.31
N LEU A 28 -3.85 1.25 -9.14
CA LEU A 28 -2.65 0.43 -9.04
C LEU A 28 -1.84 0.63 -10.31
N LEU A 29 -0.60 1.11 -10.19
CA LEU A 29 0.29 1.32 -11.32
C LEU A 29 1.57 0.52 -11.14
N ILE A 30 1.82 -0.40 -12.07
CA ILE A 30 3.00 -1.26 -12.09
C ILE A 30 3.94 -0.74 -13.18
N LYS A 31 5.13 -0.31 -12.78
CA LYS A 31 6.18 0.20 -13.67
C LYS A 31 7.36 -0.77 -13.66
N GLY A 32 7.64 -1.39 -14.81
CA GLY A 32 8.89 -2.11 -15.03
C GLY A 32 9.97 -1.17 -15.56
N ALA A 33 11.16 -1.24 -15.00
CA ALA A 33 12.34 -0.53 -15.48
C ALA A 33 13.59 -1.42 -15.39
N SER A 34 14.71 -0.97 -15.98
CA SER A 34 15.98 -1.71 -15.98
C SER A 34 16.54 -2.00 -14.59
N ASN A 35 16.11 -1.25 -13.57
CA ASN A 35 16.49 -1.37 -12.17
C ASN A 35 15.46 -2.12 -11.30
N GLY A 36 14.40 -2.68 -11.88
CA GLY A 36 13.41 -3.48 -11.15
C GLY A 36 11.97 -3.02 -11.36
N ILE A 37 11.08 -3.52 -10.51
CA ILE A 37 9.66 -3.20 -10.53
C ILE A 37 9.36 -2.17 -9.44
N THR A 38 8.57 -1.16 -9.80
CA THR A 38 7.96 -0.20 -8.87
C THR A 38 6.44 -0.36 -8.94
N ILE A 39 5.79 -0.40 -7.79
CA ILE A 39 4.33 -0.43 -7.69
C ILE A 39 3.86 0.81 -6.94
N GLU A 40 2.89 1.52 -7.50
CA GLU A 40 2.24 2.67 -6.88
C GLU A 40 0.78 2.32 -6.61
N VAL A 41 0.34 2.49 -5.36
CA VAL A 41 -1.06 2.33 -4.95
C VAL A 41 -1.56 3.67 -4.43
N THR A 42 -2.63 4.18 -5.04
CA THR A 42 -3.28 5.43 -4.60
C THR A 42 -4.54 5.10 -3.82
N PHE A 43 -4.71 5.74 -2.67
CA PHE A 43 -5.84 5.60 -1.77
C PHE A 43 -6.53 6.96 -1.56
N SER A 44 -7.85 6.94 -1.49
CA SER A 44 -8.65 8.01 -0.89
C SER A 44 -8.88 7.69 0.58
N LEU A 45 -8.34 8.51 1.49
CA LEU A 45 -8.50 8.28 2.93
C LEU A 45 -9.85 8.79 3.40
N MET A 46 -10.60 7.98 4.14
CA MET A 46 -11.94 8.35 4.60
C MET A 46 -11.91 9.35 5.77
N TYR A 47 -10.90 9.24 6.63
CA TYR A 47 -10.88 9.93 7.93
C TYR A 47 -9.86 11.07 8.02
N SER A 48 -8.93 11.18 7.08
CA SER A 48 -7.92 12.24 7.14
C SER A 48 -8.50 13.58 6.72
N SER A 49 -8.43 14.56 7.62
CA SER A 49 -8.81 15.94 7.32
C SER A 49 -7.74 16.71 6.53
N GLN A 50 -6.52 16.17 6.46
CA GLN A 50 -5.35 16.84 5.87
C GLN A 50 -4.91 16.22 4.55
N ILE A 51 -5.21 14.94 4.32
CA ILE A 51 -4.74 14.17 3.18
C ILE A 51 -5.94 13.49 2.52
N ASP A 52 -6.42 14.08 1.43
CA ASP A 52 -7.48 13.47 0.60
C ASP A 52 -6.98 12.22 -0.12
N LYS A 53 -5.77 12.31 -0.70
CA LYS A 53 -5.14 11.22 -1.46
C LYS A 53 -3.76 10.87 -0.92
N LEU A 54 -3.61 9.62 -0.52
CA LEU A 54 -2.37 9.00 -0.10
C LEU A 54 -1.84 8.12 -1.24
N VAL A 55 -0.55 8.21 -1.54
CA VAL A 55 0.11 7.32 -2.50
C VAL A 55 1.19 6.54 -1.78
N LEU A 56 1.11 5.21 -1.82
CA LEU A 56 2.18 4.32 -1.40
C LEU A 56 2.98 3.89 -2.63
N VAL A 57 4.30 4.11 -2.58
CA VAL A 57 5.24 3.74 -3.64
C VAL A 57 6.20 2.70 -3.11
N PHE A 58 6.15 1.51 -3.70
CA PHE A 58 6.99 0.37 -3.38
C PHE A 58 8.11 0.25 -4.42
N GLU A 59 9.37 0.33 -3.98
CA GLU A 59 10.55 0.31 -4.85
C GLU A 59 11.37 -0.98 -4.68
N ASN A 60 11.91 -1.46 -5.80
CA ASN A 60 12.56 -2.78 -5.92
C ASN A 60 11.66 -3.90 -5.37
N VAL A 61 10.47 -4.01 -5.97
CA VAL A 61 9.50 -5.05 -5.64
C VAL A 61 10.07 -6.43 -5.99
N THR A 62 10.05 -7.34 -5.03
CA THR A 62 10.53 -8.73 -5.18
C THR A 62 9.41 -9.73 -5.42
N ALA A 63 8.21 -9.44 -4.91
CA ALA A 63 7.01 -10.23 -5.14
C ALA A 63 5.77 -9.34 -5.03
N TYR A 64 4.74 -9.65 -5.82
CA TYR A 64 3.42 -9.03 -5.70
C TYR A 64 2.36 -9.94 -6.32
N ALA A 65 1.14 -9.84 -5.82
CA ALA A 65 -0.03 -10.42 -6.45
C ALA A 65 -1.20 -9.49 -6.16
N PHE A 66 -1.77 -8.89 -7.20
CA PHE A 66 -3.00 -8.11 -7.11
C PHE A 66 -4.01 -8.72 -8.07
N ASN A 67 -5.17 -9.10 -7.56
CA ASN A 67 -6.23 -9.62 -8.41
C ASN A 67 -7.00 -8.45 -9.02
N HIS A 68 -7.00 -8.35 -10.35
CA HIS A 68 -7.68 -7.28 -11.07
C HIS A 68 -8.84 -7.86 -11.87
N ASP A 69 -10.05 -7.44 -11.53
CA ASP A 69 -11.27 -7.70 -12.28
C ASP A 69 -11.78 -6.37 -12.85
N SER A 70 -12.12 -6.34 -14.13
CA SER A 70 -12.65 -5.12 -14.77
C SER A 70 -13.95 -4.63 -14.15
N ASP A 71 -14.71 -5.52 -13.50
CA ASP A 71 -15.97 -5.18 -12.83
C ASP A 71 -15.76 -4.70 -11.38
N ASN A 72 -14.60 -5.00 -10.76
CA ASN A 72 -14.32 -4.75 -9.33
C ASN A 72 -12.92 -4.18 -9.09
N ALA A 73 -12.34 -3.48 -10.08
CA ALA A 73 -10.94 -3.05 -10.09
C ALA A 73 -10.51 -2.18 -8.90
N PHE A 74 -11.48 -1.54 -8.23
CA PHE A 74 -11.28 -0.58 -7.15
C PHE A 74 -12.26 -0.88 -6.03
N TYR A 75 -11.72 -1.14 -4.83
CA TYR A 75 -12.47 -1.58 -3.67
C TYR A 75 -12.11 -0.77 -2.43
N ASN A 76 -12.95 -0.89 -1.40
CA ASN A 76 -12.68 -0.38 -0.08
C ASN A 76 -11.81 -1.37 0.69
N VAL A 77 -10.77 -0.89 1.34
CA VAL A 77 -9.88 -1.71 2.16
C VAL A 77 -10.61 -2.06 3.45
N GLU A 78 -11.10 -3.28 3.55
CA GLU A 78 -11.81 -3.79 4.73
C GLU A 78 -10.83 -4.25 5.82
N SER A 79 -9.68 -4.77 5.41
CA SER A 79 -8.58 -5.15 6.30
C SER A 79 -7.25 -4.97 5.57
N TYR A 80 -6.16 -4.77 6.31
CA TYR A 80 -4.84 -4.77 5.71
C TYR A 80 -3.79 -5.24 6.72
N LYS A 81 -2.69 -5.78 6.20
CA LYS A 81 -1.53 -6.24 6.98
C LYS A 81 -0.29 -5.53 6.44
N LEU A 82 0.36 -4.72 7.27
CA LEU A 82 1.60 -4.03 6.93
C LEU A 82 2.71 -4.41 7.91
N LEU A 83 3.80 -4.97 7.40
CA LEU A 83 4.88 -5.54 8.20
C LEU A 83 6.25 -5.15 7.66
N ALA A 84 7.21 -4.96 8.57
CA ALA A 84 8.63 -5.06 8.23
C ALA A 84 9.02 -6.55 8.22
N VAL A 85 9.67 -6.99 7.14
CA VAL A 85 10.12 -8.37 6.91
C VAL A 85 11.60 -8.38 6.54
N GLN A 86 12.24 -9.55 6.55
CA GLN A 86 13.69 -9.65 6.25
C GLN A 86 14.10 -9.03 4.91
N GLN A 87 13.20 -8.97 3.93
CA GLN A 87 13.44 -8.45 2.58
C GLN A 87 12.97 -7.00 2.38
N GLY A 88 12.53 -6.32 3.45
CA GLY A 88 12.02 -4.95 3.41
C GLY A 88 10.62 -4.86 4.01
N TYR A 89 9.64 -4.51 3.19
CA TYR A 89 8.27 -4.19 3.61
C TYR A 89 7.27 -5.05 2.87
N TYR A 90 6.27 -5.52 3.61
CA TYR A 90 5.16 -6.32 3.13
C TYR A 90 3.86 -5.56 3.38
N LEU A 91 3.02 -5.40 2.36
CA LEU A 91 1.64 -4.96 2.50
C LEU A 91 0.73 -6.03 1.86
N SER A 92 -0.36 -6.40 2.53
CA SER A 92 -1.52 -7.06 1.94
C SER A 92 -2.77 -6.25 2.23
N LEU A 93 -3.62 -6.08 1.22
CA LEU A 93 -4.92 -5.41 1.31
C LEU A 93 -6.10 -6.39 1.41
N ASP A 94 -5.82 -7.68 1.40
CA ASP A 94 -6.78 -8.77 1.66
C ASP A 94 -6.07 -9.90 2.41
N PRO A 95 -5.68 -9.67 3.69
CA PRO A 95 -5.01 -10.68 4.49
C PRO A 95 -5.97 -11.82 4.87
N TYR A 96 -5.45 -13.04 4.91
CA TYR A 96 -6.20 -14.21 5.36
C TYR A 96 -6.50 -14.16 6.87
N ASP A 97 -5.56 -13.61 7.64
CA ASP A 97 -5.67 -13.41 9.09
C ASP A 97 -4.98 -12.11 9.55
N GLU A 98 -5.26 -11.72 10.80
CA GLU A 98 -4.64 -10.54 11.43
C GLU A 98 -3.30 -10.87 12.12
N CYS A 99 -2.67 -12.01 11.82
CA CYS A 99 -1.40 -12.35 12.47
C CYS A 99 -0.27 -11.43 11.99
N GLU A 100 0.67 -11.11 12.89
CA GLU A 100 1.90 -10.34 12.59
C GLU A 100 2.95 -11.17 11.83
N LYS A 101 2.52 -11.87 10.78
CA LYS A 101 3.38 -12.64 9.86
C LYS A 101 2.78 -12.66 8.47
N VAL A 102 3.65 -12.76 7.48
CA VAL A 102 3.25 -13.06 6.10
C VAL A 102 2.60 -14.44 6.06
N ASP A 103 1.42 -14.54 5.44
CA ASP A 103 0.75 -15.81 5.16
C ASP A 103 0.70 -16.03 3.64
N GLU A 104 0.81 -17.30 3.22
CA GLU A 104 0.77 -17.67 1.79
C GLU A 104 -0.63 -17.53 1.18
N ARG A 105 -1.66 -17.40 2.02
CA ARG A 105 -3.06 -17.21 1.63
C ARG A 105 -3.47 -15.74 1.62
N ASP A 106 -2.58 -14.83 2.03
CA ASP A 106 -2.82 -13.39 1.92
C ASP A 106 -2.90 -13.01 0.43
N ASN A 107 -3.91 -12.23 0.04
CA ASN A 107 -4.07 -11.71 -1.32
C ASN A 107 -3.73 -10.22 -1.38
N ASP A 108 -3.74 -9.68 -2.60
CA ASP A 108 -3.53 -8.25 -2.89
C ASP A 108 -2.31 -7.68 -2.15
N PHE A 109 -1.18 -8.35 -2.36
CA PHE A 109 0.04 -8.10 -1.64
C PHE A 109 1.19 -7.58 -2.50
N VAL A 110 2.13 -6.92 -1.84
CA VAL A 110 3.40 -6.46 -2.39
C VAL A 110 4.51 -6.61 -1.36
N ILE A 111 5.68 -7.07 -1.81
CA ILE A 111 6.93 -7.16 -1.06
C ILE A 111 7.97 -6.32 -1.77
N ALA A 112 8.56 -5.36 -1.06
CA ALA A 112 9.52 -4.43 -1.62
C ALA A 112 10.61 -4.03 -0.63
N SER A 113 11.80 -3.73 -1.13
CA SER A 113 12.92 -3.30 -0.28
C SER A 113 12.73 -1.94 0.37
N ARG A 114 11.89 -1.08 -0.22
CA ARG A 114 11.63 0.30 0.20
C ARG A 114 10.18 0.65 -0.05
N VAL A 115 9.63 1.48 0.82
CA VAL A 115 8.28 2.01 0.68
C VAL A 115 8.26 3.49 1.05
N LYS A 116 7.48 4.30 0.32
CA LYS A 116 7.31 5.73 0.58
C LYS A 116 5.85 6.12 0.53
N ALA A 117 5.42 6.95 1.47
CA ALA A 117 4.10 7.55 1.51
C ALA A 117 4.17 9.00 1.03
N TYR A 118 3.24 9.37 0.15
CA TYR A 118 3.11 10.73 -0.37
C TYR A 118 1.68 11.24 -0.23
N SER A 119 1.52 12.54 0.04
CA SER A 119 0.26 13.22 -0.25
C SER A 119 0.23 13.68 -1.71
N LEU A 120 -0.89 13.40 -2.36
CA LEU A 120 -1.21 13.95 -3.66
C LEU A 120 -2.16 15.14 -3.48
N THR A 121 -1.61 16.35 -3.44
CA THR A 121 -2.41 17.58 -3.48
C THR A 121 -2.99 17.74 -4.87
N VAL A 122 -4.32 17.69 -4.99
CA VAL A 122 -5.02 18.17 -6.19
C VAL A 122 -5.02 19.69 -6.10
N ILE A 123 -4.31 20.35 -7.01
CA ILE A 123 -4.32 21.81 -7.15
C ILE A 123 -5.58 22.23 -7.90
#